data_AF-A0A536VYF2-F1
#
_entry.id   AF-A0A536VYF2-F1
#
_cell.length_a   1.000
_cell.length_b   1.000
_cell.length_c   1.000
_cell.angle_alpha   90.00
_cell.angle_beta   90.00
_cell.angle_gamma   90.00
#
_symmetry.space_group_name_H-M   'P 1'
#
loop_
_entity.id
_entity.type
_entity.pdbx_description
1 polymer ?
#
loop_
_entity_poly.entity_id
_entity_poly.type
_entity_poly.pdbx_seq_one_letter_code
_entity_poly.pdbx_strand_id
1 'polypeptide(L)'
;DPVSKYVSFVPNGQNISLRMLANMTSGLFSYTEDDAWVTKAFSDFQRTWTPRELVDVGIGHPPNFAPGTGWHYSNTNTVLLGMIIEQVSGKAIQEVYAERLFKPLGLRNTSWPTTSAMPAPYAYGITEQTLDGKQADATHRNPSWAFTAGQLISTVDDLKVWVKSYTTGSLLSQEMQKQRLTYVTFPPNTNQKKYGLGIGNDHGWLGHTGELPGYNTGAYYLPEKDATFVIMVNSDIATDGVNPVPAFVKALAQVVTPENVPE
;
A
#
# COMPACT_ATOMS: atom_id res chain seq x y z
N ASP A 1 16.08 -9.66 10.69
CA ASP A 1 16.82 -8.56 11.35
C ASP A 1 15.89 -7.60 12.08
N PRO A 2 16.34 -7.09 13.24
CA PRO A 2 15.68 -5.98 13.92
C PRO A 2 15.84 -4.67 13.13
N VAL A 3 14.89 -3.77 13.27
CA VAL A 3 14.90 -2.42 12.68
C VAL A 3 16.10 -1.62 13.18
N SER A 4 16.48 -1.77 14.45
CA SER A 4 17.62 -1.07 15.06
C SER A 4 18.98 -1.32 14.40
N LYS A 5 19.11 -2.42 13.63
CA LYS A 5 20.30 -2.70 12.82
C LYS A 5 20.49 -1.68 11.69
N TYR A 6 19.40 -1.09 11.21
CA TYR A 6 19.39 -0.16 10.09
C TYR A 6 19.20 1.25 10.62
N VAL A 7 18.18 1.49 11.44
CA VAL A 7 17.84 2.83 11.94
C VAL A 7 17.76 2.86 13.46
N SER A 8 18.44 3.81 14.10
CA SER A 8 18.53 3.90 15.57
C SER A 8 17.41 4.71 16.22
N PHE A 9 16.63 5.45 15.43
CA PHE A 9 15.66 6.42 15.96
C PHE A 9 14.28 5.83 16.27
N VAL A 10 14.02 4.56 15.94
CA VAL A 10 12.73 3.90 16.20
C VAL A 10 12.72 3.37 17.63
N PRO A 11 11.83 3.85 18.51
CA PRO A 11 11.68 3.32 19.85
C PRO A 11 11.41 1.82 19.82
N ASN A 12 12.08 1.06 20.69
CA ASN A 12 11.95 -0.40 20.74
C ASN A 12 12.34 -1.13 19.42
N GLY A 13 13.07 -0.46 18.51
CA GLY A 13 13.45 -1.00 17.19
C GLY A 13 14.28 -2.29 17.22
N GLN A 14 14.89 -2.64 18.36
CA GLN A 14 15.57 -3.91 18.59
C GLN A 14 14.63 -5.11 18.68
N ASN A 15 13.35 -4.88 19.01
CA ASN A 15 12.32 -5.91 19.12
C ASN A 15 11.34 -5.90 17.93
N ILE A 16 11.42 -4.89 17.06
CA ILE A 16 10.64 -4.81 15.82
C ILE A 16 11.50 -5.36 14.69
N SER A 17 11.03 -6.36 13.96
CA SER A 17 11.75 -6.92 12.81
C SER A 17 11.28 -6.33 11.48
N LEU A 18 12.12 -6.39 10.44
CA LEU A 18 11.71 -6.02 9.07
C LEU A 18 10.48 -6.81 8.59
N ARG A 19 10.35 -8.07 9.03
CA ARG A 19 9.18 -8.91 8.75
C ARG A 19 7.91 -8.33 9.37
N MET A 20 8.00 -7.88 10.61
CA MET A 20 6.88 -7.28 11.35
C MET A 20 6.40 -5.98 10.70
N LEU A 21 7.32 -5.19 10.12
CA LEU A 21 6.92 -4.04 9.29
C LEU A 21 6.13 -4.52 8.07
N ALA A 22 6.66 -5.51 7.34
CA ALA A 22 6.08 -5.95 6.07
C ALA A 22 4.74 -6.69 6.20
N ASN A 23 4.44 -7.33 7.34
CA ASN A 23 3.16 -8.02 7.58
C ASN A 23 2.22 -7.27 8.55
N MET A 24 2.53 -6.03 8.88
CA MET A 24 1.71 -5.16 9.74
C MET A 24 1.56 -5.65 11.20
N THR A 25 2.55 -6.35 11.73
CA THR A 25 2.58 -6.81 13.13
C THR A 25 3.63 -6.09 13.99
N SER A 26 4.06 -4.89 13.60
CA SER A 26 5.07 -4.11 14.33
C SER A 26 4.55 -3.45 15.60
N GLY A 27 3.27 -3.10 15.62
CA GLY A 27 2.65 -2.26 16.64
C GLY A 27 2.85 -0.76 16.43
N LEU A 28 3.56 -0.32 15.39
CA LEU A 28 3.75 1.11 15.11
C LEU A 28 2.42 1.77 14.72
N PHE A 29 2.12 2.90 15.35
CA PHE A 29 0.97 3.74 15.00
C PHE A 29 1.08 4.23 13.56
N SER A 30 -0.06 4.31 12.84
CA SER A 30 -0.08 4.81 11.47
C SER A 30 -0.14 6.34 11.48
N TYR A 31 0.84 7.04 10.90
CA TYR A 31 0.82 8.52 10.87
C TYR A 31 -0.45 9.11 10.21
N THR A 32 -1.12 8.34 9.35
CA THR A 32 -2.39 8.73 8.72
C THR A 32 -3.59 8.67 9.66
N GLU A 33 -3.42 8.17 10.89
CA GLU A 33 -4.43 8.15 11.95
C GLU A 33 -4.24 9.31 12.95
N ASP A 34 -3.22 10.16 12.76
CA ASP A 34 -3.01 11.36 13.57
C ASP A 34 -3.82 12.54 13.00
N ASP A 35 -4.86 12.96 13.72
CA ASP A 35 -5.77 14.03 13.27
C ASP A 35 -5.06 15.36 12.98
N ALA A 36 -4.03 15.71 13.76
CA ALA A 36 -3.28 16.95 13.58
C ALA A 36 -2.45 16.91 12.30
N TRP A 37 -1.81 15.77 12.02
CA TRP A 37 -1.08 15.51 10.80
C TRP A 37 -2.01 15.48 9.60
N VAL A 38 -3.16 14.80 9.69
CA VAL A 38 -4.18 14.78 8.62
C VAL A 38 -4.64 16.21 8.33
N THR A 39 -4.99 16.99 9.36
CA THR A 39 -5.38 18.40 9.17
C THR A 39 -4.30 19.22 8.44
N LYS A 40 -3.02 18.99 8.78
CA LYS A 40 -1.90 19.66 8.13
C LYS A 40 -1.68 19.18 6.70
N ALA A 41 -1.73 17.88 6.44
CA ALA A 41 -1.57 17.30 5.11
C ALA A 41 -2.69 17.71 4.14
N PHE A 42 -3.89 17.92 4.68
CA PHE A 42 -5.08 18.27 3.89
C PHE A 42 -5.37 19.78 3.85
N SER A 43 -4.54 20.62 4.47
CA SER A 43 -4.59 22.09 4.32
C SER A 43 -3.62 22.62 3.26
N ASP A 44 -2.56 21.87 2.92
CA ASP A 44 -1.63 22.19 1.84
C ASP A 44 -1.27 20.94 1.04
N PHE A 45 -2.03 20.71 -0.05
CA PHE A 45 -1.85 19.56 -0.93
C PHE A 45 -0.62 19.63 -1.83
N GLN A 46 0.11 20.75 -1.86
CA GLN A 46 1.33 20.89 -2.66
C GLN A 46 2.59 20.65 -1.82
N ARG A 47 2.46 20.67 -0.49
CA ARG A 47 3.56 20.41 0.44
C ARG A 47 4.28 19.10 0.12
N THR A 48 5.60 19.19 0.07
CA THR A 48 6.45 17.99 0.03
C THR A 48 6.73 17.50 1.44
N TRP A 49 6.52 16.22 1.67
CA TRP A 49 6.81 15.53 2.92
C TRP A 49 8.06 14.68 2.77
N THR A 50 8.96 14.74 3.75
CA THR A 50 10.07 13.78 3.83
C THR A 50 9.58 12.49 4.49
N PRO A 51 10.15 11.32 4.13
CA PRO A 51 9.80 10.06 4.79
C PRO A 51 10.01 10.10 6.30
N ARG A 52 11.04 10.86 6.75
CA ARG A 52 11.35 11.01 8.16
C ARG A 52 10.26 11.74 8.94
N GLU A 53 9.68 12.81 8.38
CA GLU A 53 8.55 13.51 9.01
C GLU A 53 7.33 12.59 9.20
N LEU A 54 7.05 11.73 8.22
CA LEU A 54 5.94 10.76 8.32
C LEU A 54 6.20 9.72 9.41
N VAL A 55 7.42 9.17 9.45
CA VAL A 55 7.77 8.18 10.47
C VAL A 55 7.82 8.81 11.87
N ASP A 56 8.31 10.04 12.01
CA ASP A 56 8.36 10.75 13.30
C ASP A 56 6.98 10.94 13.92
N VAL A 57 5.94 11.18 13.11
CA VAL A 57 4.55 11.22 13.59
C VAL A 57 4.15 9.84 14.13
N GLY A 58 4.36 8.78 13.35
CA GLY A 58 4.00 7.42 13.75
C GLY A 58 4.71 6.93 15.01
N ILE A 59 6.01 7.19 15.15
CA ILE A 59 6.78 6.78 16.35
C ILE A 59 6.62 7.74 17.54
N GLY A 60 6.02 8.92 17.33
CA GLY A 60 5.68 9.87 18.38
C GLY A 60 4.48 9.44 19.21
N HIS A 61 3.67 8.52 18.70
CA HIS A 61 2.54 7.92 19.39
C HIS A 61 2.92 6.64 20.15
N PRO A 62 2.19 6.27 21.23
CA PRO A 62 2.30 4.95 21.82
C PRO A 62 2.05 3.84 20.79
N PRO A 63 2.73 2.69 20.88
CA PRO A 63 2.46 1.58 19.99
C PRO A 63 1.04 1.02 20.24
N ASN A 64 0.38 0.60 19.17
CA ASN A 64 -0.94 -0.05 19.23
C ASN A 64 -0.92 -1.36 20.04
N PHE A 65 0.21 -2.07 19.99
CA PHE A 65 0.46 -3.32 20.72
C PHE A 65 1.97 -3.63 20.76
N ALA A 66 2.38 -4.61 21.56
CA ALA A 66 3.76 -5.06 21.60
C ALA A 66 4.16 -5.77 20.28
N PRO A 67 5.42 -5.65 19.80
CA PRO A 67 5.83 -6.23 18.53
C PRO A 67 5.47 -7.71 18.40
N GLY A 68 4.73 -8.06 17.34
CA GLY A 68 4.29 -9.42 17.03
C GLY A 68 3.07 -9.93 17.81
N THR A 69 2.50 -9.16 18.75
CA THR A 69 1.35 -9.62 19.56
C THR A 69 -0.01 -9.21 19.00
N GLY A 70 -0.04 -8.54 17.85
CA GLY A 70 -1.25 -8.05 17.20
C GLY A 70 -1.03 -7.73 15.73
N TRP A 71 -2.08 -7.24 15.08
CA TRP A 71 -2.07 -6.80 13.70
C TRP A 71 -2.81 -5.48 13.59
N HIS A 72 -2.20 -4.49 12.92
CA HIS A 72 -2.81 -3.22 12.58
C HIS A 72 -2.12 -2.65 11.35
N TYR A 73 -2.90 -2.36 10.31
CA TYR A 73 -2.35 -1.78 9.08
C TYR A 73 -1.76 -0.41 9.39
N SER A 74 -0.49 -0.21 9.05
CA SER A 74 0.21 1.03 9.39
C SER A 74 1.08 1.50 8.24
N ASN A 75 0.74 2.67 7.69
CA ASN A 75 1.52 3.30 6.63
C ASN A 75 2.95 3.62 7.10
N THR A 76 3.13 3.88 8.39
CA THR A 76 4.44 4.07 9.03
C THR A 76 5.37 2.88 8.77
N ASN A 77 4.85 1.64 8.77
CA ASN A 77 5.65 0.45 8.49
C ASN A 77 6.24 0.48 7.08
N THR A 78 5.42 0.83 6.10
CA THR A 78 5.82 0.81 4.69
C THR A 78 6.76 1.96 4.37
N VAL A 79 6.53 3.15 4.93
CA VAL A 79 7.45 4.30 4.82
C VAL A 79 8.82 3.95 5.41
N LEU A 80 8.84 3.35 6.60
CA LEU A 80 10.06 2.93 7.27
C LEU A 80 10.83 1.87 6.47
N LEU A 81 10.14 0.90 5.86
CA LEU A 81 10.76 -0.05 4.94
C LEU A 81 11.40 0.65 3.73
N GLY A 82 10.75 1.68 3.18
CA GLY A 82 11.32 2.51 2.12
C GLY A 82 12.63 3.17 2.53
N MET A 83 12.67 3.79 3.71
CA MET A 83 13.89 4.41 4.25
C MET A 83 15.02 3.38 4.44
N ILE A 84 14.69 2.17 4.92
CA ILE A 84 15.67 1.08 5.11
C ILE A 84 16.18 0.57 3.75
N ILE A 85 15.32 0.49 2.74
CA ILE A 85 15.72 0.13 1.37
C ILE A 85 16.72 1.15 0.83
N GLU A 86 16.46 2.45 0.99
CA GLU A 86 17.39 3.51 0.56
C GLU A 86 18.72 3.38 1.29
N GLN A 87 18.70 3.18 2.61
CA GLN A 87 19.90 3.02 3.43
C GLN A 87 20.76 1.82 3.00
N VAL A 88 20.14 0.65 2.78
CA VAL A 88 20.86 -0.58 2.42
C VAL A 88 21.37 -0.54 0.99
N SER A 89 20.62 0.08 0.07
CA SER A 89 21.00 0.17 -1.34
C SER A 89 21.96 1.31 -1.66
N GLY A 90 21.98 2.36 -0.82
CA GLY A 90 22.67 3.61 -1.11
C GLY A 90 22.06 4.41 -2.26
N LYS A 91 20.82 4.11 -2.65
CA LYS A 91 20.11 4.72 -3.78
C LYS A 91 18.79 5.33 -3.33
N ALA A 92 18.34 6.35 -4.05
CA ALA A 92 17.00 6.87 -3.88
C ALA A 92 15.97 5.79 -4.24
N ILE A 93 14.83 5.77 -3.55
CA ILE A 93 13.83 4.70 -3.70
C ILE A 93 13.31 4.58 -5.14
N GLN A 94 13.19 5.71 -5.85
CA GLN A 94 12.77 5.77 -7.24
C GLN A 94 13.72 5.00 -8.17
N GLU A 95 15.03 5.03 -7.89
CA GLU A 95 16.04 4.30 -8.65
C GLU A 95 15.93 2.80 -8.37
N VAL A 96 15.72 2.44 -7.10
CA VAL A 96 15.51 1.04 -6.70
C VAL A 96 14.29 0.45 -7.39
N TYR A 97 13.16 1.16 -7.42
CA TYR A 97 11.97 0.69 -8.14
C TYR A 97 12.18 0.62 -9.64
N ALA A 98 12.82 1.63 -10.25
CA ALA A 98 13.13 1.59 -11.67
C ALA A 98 13.98 0.37 -12.05
N GLU A 99 15.03 0.08 -11.27
CA GLU A 99 15.97 -1.01 -11.55
C GLU A 99 15.43 -2.39 -11.21
N ARG A 100 14.72 -2.53 -10.09
CA ARG A 100 14.33 -3.85 -9.55
C ARG A 100 12.90 -4.24 -9.86
N LEU A 101 12.05 -3.30 -10.28
CA LEU A 101 10.63 -3.56 -10.52
C LEU A 101 10.18 -3.11 -11.90
N PHE A 102 10.33 -1.83 -12.26
CA PHE A 102 9.73 -1.30 -13.49
C PHE A 102 10.42 -1.83 -14.75
N LYS A 103 11.75 -1.72 -14.83
CA LYS A 103 12.52 -2.20 -16.00
C LYS A 103 12.40 -3.73 -16.18
N PRO A 104 12.59 -4.57 -15.15
CA PRO A 104 12.51 -6.03 -15.32
C PRO A 104 11.13 -6.52 -15.76
N LEU A 105 10.06 -5.84 -15.37
CA LEU A 105 8.68 -6.20 -15.75
C LEU A 105 8.17 -5.44 -16.98
N GLY A 106 8.95 -4.50 -17.52
CA GLY A 106 8.53 -3.68 -18.66
C GLY A 106 7.36 -2.74 -18.34
N LEU A 107 7.23 -2.26 -17.10
CA LEU A 107 6.17 -1.34 -16.67
C LEU A 107 6.45 0.08 -17.17
N ARG A 108 6.07 0.38 -18.41
CA ARG A 108 6.43 1.62 -19.11
C ARG A 108 5.58 2.81 -18.72
N ASN A 109 4.40 2.56 -18.16
CA ASN A 109 3.43 3.57 -17.72
C ASN A 109 3.34 3.64 -16.19
N THR A 110 4.35 3.11 -15.49
CA THR A 110 4.45 3.14 -14.04
C THR A 110 5.60 4.05 -13.63
N SER A 111 5.34 4.98 -12.70
CA SER A 111 6.31 6.00 -12.33
C SER A 111 6.29 6.32 -10.84
N TRP A 112 7.41 6.87 -10.38
CA TRP A 112 7.53 7.51 -9.08
C TRP A 112 7.38 9.03 -9.26
N PRO A 113 6.22 9.62 -8.96
CA PRO A 113 6.00 11.05 -9.15
C PRO A 113 6.86 11.87 -8.17
N THR A 114 7.50 12.93 -8.67
CA THR A 114 8.28 13.89 -7.84
C THR A 114 7.57 15.25 -7.68
N THR A 115 6.40 15.39 -8.29
CA THR A 115 5.54 16.59 -8.25
C THR A 115 4.08 16.17 -8.20
N SER A 116 3.15 17.14 -8.18
CA SER A 116 1.70 16.91 -8.29
C SER A 116 1.21 16.68 -9.73
N ALA A 117 2.12 16.59 -10.72
CA ALA A 117 1.75 16.36 -12.10
C ALA A 117 1.33 14.90 -12.35
N MET A 118 0.27 14.73 -13.15
CA MET A 118 -0.19 13.41 -13.62
C MET A 118 0.30 13.15 -15.05
N PRO A 119 0.93 12.01 -15.34
CA PRO A 119 1.27 11.61 -16.70
C PRO A 119 0.01 11.39 -17.55
N ALA A 120 -0.04 11.99 -18.74
CA ALA A 120 -1.17 11.82 -19.65
C ALA A 120 -1.14 10.48 -20.39
N PRO A 121 -2.31 9.86 -20.70
CA PRO A 121 -3.65 10.27 -20.26
C PRO A 121 -3.94 9.87 -18.81
N TYR A 122 -4.75 10.66 -18.11
CA TYR A 122 -5.21 10.38 -16.75
C TYR A 122 -6.71 10.69 -16.59
N ALA A 123 -7.35 10.05 -15.62
CA ALA A 123 -8.71 10.40 -15.19
C ALA A 123 -8.66 11.48 -14.09
N TYR A 124 -9.68 12.34 -14.03
CA TYR A 124 -9.82 13.31 -12.94
C TYR A 124 -10.24 12.60 -11.64
N GLY A 125 -9.47 12.76 -10.58
CA GLY A 125 -9.74 12.15 -9.28
C GLY A 125 -10.67 13.02 -8.43
N ILE A 126 -11.75 12.42 -7.93
CA ILE A 126 -12.80 13.13 -7.17
C ILE A 126 -12.90 12.58 -5.75
N THR A 127 -12.78 13.47 -4.74
CA THR A 127 -12.75 13.08 -3.32
C THR A 127 -13.62 13.95 -2.43
N GLU A 128 -14.08 13.40 -1.31
CA GLU A 128 -14.65 14.15 -0.17
C GLU A 128 -13.67 14.23 1.01
N GLN A 129 -12.45 13.69 0.87
CA GLN A 129 -11.38 13.86 1.86
C GLN A 129 -10.82 15.29 1.78
N THR A 130 -11.61 16.23 2.29
CA THR A 130 -11.30 17.65 2.48
C THR A 130 -11.66 18.06 3.90
N LEU A 131 -11.07 19.16 4.39
CA LEU A 131 -11.35 19.65 5.75
C LEU A 131 -12.82 20.07 5.96
N ASP A 132 -13.54 20.40 4.89
CA ASP A 132 -14.95 20.77 4.93
C ASP A 132 -15.90 19.65 4.48
N GLY A 133 -15.37 18.46 4.18
CA GLY A 133 -16.12 17.29 3.73
C GLY A 133 -16.81 17.45 2.38
N LYS A 134 -16.47 18.48 1.60
CA LYS A 134 -17.06 18.71 0.28
C LYS A 134 -16.25 18.03 -0.81
N GLN A 135 -16.97 17.63 -1.85
CA GLN A 135 -16.36 17.10 -3.06
C GLN A 135 -15.36 18.09 -3.67
N ALA A 136 -14.17 17.61 -4.01
CA ALA A 136 -13.11 18.37 -4.65
C ALA A 136 -12.34 17.55 -5.68
N ASP A 137 -11.68 18.25 -6.60
CA ASP A 137 -10.68 17.66 -7.50
C ASP A 137 -9.39 17.37 -6.71
N ALA A 138 -8.92 16.13 -6.78
CA ALA A 138 -7.69 15.65 -6.15
C ALA A 138 -6.61 15.23 -7.16
N THR A 139 -6.81 15.52 -8.44
CA THR A 139 -5.95 15.07 -9.54
C THR A 139 -4.51 15.56 -9.40
N HIS A 140 -4.33 16.82 -9.00
CA HIS A 140 -3.02 17.46 -8.94
C HIS A 140 -2.58 17.72 -7.50
N ARG A 141 -2.51 16.66 -6.68
CA ARG A 141 -2.01 16.72 -5.30
C ARG A 141 -0.64 16.05 -5.20
N ASN A 142 0.25 16.59 -4.37
CA ASN A 142 1.59 16.04 -4.15
C ASN A 142 1.49 14.73 -3.34
N PRO A 143 1.89 13.57 -3.89
CA PRO A 143 1.72 12.27 -3.23
C PRO A 143 2.86 11.92 -2.25
N SER A 144 3.82 12.82 -2.02
CA SER A 144 4.97 12.57 -1.13
C SER A 144 4.60 12.20 0.31
N TRP A 145 3.40 12.58 0.77
CA TRP A 145 2.89 12.17 2.08
C TRP A 145 2.62 10.66 2.17
N ALA A 146 2.51 9.93 1.06
CA ALA A 146 2.36 8.49 1.02
C ALA A 146 3.70 7.76 0.91
N PHE A 147 4.69 8.34 0.21
CA PHE A 147 5.98 7.70 -0.05
C PHE A 147 5.81 6.23 -0.50
N THR A 148 6.60 5.29 0.02
CA THR A 148 6.49 3.87 -0.32
C THR A 148 5.19 3.21 0.13
N ALA A 149 4.34 3.87 0.92
CA ALA A 149 3.03 3.37 1.30
C ALA A 149 1.96 3.56 0.21
N GLY A 150 2.17 4.42 -0.79
CA GLY A 150 1.14 4.62 -1.83
C GLY A 150 1.43 5.64 -2.95
N GLN A 151 2.66 6.13 -3.10
CA GLN A 151 2.97 7.25 -4.01
C GLN A 151 2.96 6.91 -5.51
N LEU A 152 2.96 5.63 -5.89
CA LEU A 152 3.13 5.23 -7.29
C LEU A 152 1.94 5.61 -8.17
N ILE A 153 2.25 5.98 -9.41
CA ILE A 153 1.28 6.11 -10.50
C ILE A 153 1.49 4.93 -11.46
N SER A 154 0.39 4.33 -11.93
CA SER A 154 0.43 3.21 -12.88
C SER A 154 -0.81 3.21 -13.78
N THR A 155 -0.94 2.18 -14.62
CA THR A 155 -2.09 1.94 -15.51
C THR A 155 -2.64 0.54 -15.28
N VAL A 156 -3.86 0.29 -15.74
CA VAL A 156 -4.48 -1.04 -15.66
C VAL A 156 -3.61 -2.13 -16.30
N ASP A 157 -2.99 -1.82 -17.45
CA ASP A 157 -2.14 -2.76 -18.18
C ASP A 157 -0.86 -3.11 -17.41
N ASP A 158 -0.17 -2.10 -16.87
CA ASP A 158 1.03 -2.32 -16.06
C ASP A 158 0.70 -3.04 -14.74
N LEU A 159 -0.40 -2.67 -14.07
CA LEU A 159 -0.84 -3.32 -12.84
C LEU A 159 -1.22 -4.79 -13.07
N LYS A 160 -1.74 -5.14 -14.24
CA LYS A 160 -2.03 -6.53 -14.63
C LYS A 160 -0.74 -7.36 -14.71
N VAL A 161 0.32 -6.80 -15.30
CA VAL A 161 1.65 -7.44 -15.33
C VAL A 161 2.23 -7.54 -13.93
N TRP A 162 2.20 -6.44 -13.18
CA TRP A 162 2.73 -6.35 -11.82
C TRP A 162 2.08 -7.37 -10.91
N VAL A 163 0.74 -7.42 -10.82
CA VAL A 163 0.06 -8.27 -9.83
C VAL A 163 0.31 -9.75 -10.09
N LYS A 164 0.32 -10.19 -11.35
CA LYS A 164 0.67 -11.58 -11.69
C LYS A 164 2.12 -11.90 -11.30
N SER A 165 3.07 -11.01 -11.60
CA SER A 165 4.47 -11.17 -11.20
C SER A 165 4.65 -11.19 -9.68
N TYR A 166 4.00 -10.28 -8.98
CA TYR A 166 4.08 -10.07 -7.55
C TYR A 166 3.47 -11.23 -6.75
N THR A 167 2.37 -11.82 -7.22
CA THR A 167 1.70 -12.96 -6.57
C THR A 167 2.34 -14.30 -6.89
N THR A 168 2.94 -14.45 -8.07
CA THR A 168 3.69 -15.67 -8.45
C THR A 168 5.16 -15.63 -8.00
N GLY A 169 5.68 -14.46 -7.63
CA GLY A 169 7.04 -14.29 -7.16
C GLY A 169 8.08 -14.30 -8.28
N SER A 170 7.74 -13.86 -9.50
CA SER A 170 8.63 -13.99 -10.67
C SER A 170 9.98 -13.25 -10.54
N LEU A 171 10.05 -12.24 -9.66
CA LEU A 171 11.28 -11.49 -9.34
C LEU A 171 11.98 -11.98 -8.06
N LEU A 172 11.47 -13.03 -7.43
CA LEU A 172 11.95 -13.56 -6.16
C LEU A 172 12.46 -14.99 -6.33
N SER A 173 13.35 -15.43 -5.44
CA SER A 173 13.60 -16.85 -5.29
C SER A 173 12.36 -17.54 -4.72
N GLN A 174 12.23 -18.85 -4.95
CA GLN A 174 11.13 -19.64 -4.40
C GLN A 174 11.04 -19.51 -2.86
N GLU A 175 12.19 -19.48 -2.19
CA GLU A 175 12.23 -19.30 -0.73
C GLU A 175 11.71 -17.91 -0.33
N MET A 176 12.13 -16.83 -1.01
CA MET A 176 11.62 -15.50 -0.72
C MET A 176 10.11 -15.38 -0.98
N GLN A 177 9.60 -16.03 -2.03
CA GLN A 177 8.17 -16.06 -2.30
C GLN A 177 7.40 -16.85 -1.23
N LYS A 178 7.94 -17.97 -0.77
CA LYS A 178 7.38 -18.71 0.38
C LYS A 178 7.32 -17.84 1.63
N GLN A 179 8.37 -17.04 1.88
CA GLN A 179 8.37 -16.08 2.98
C GLN A 179 7.32 -14.98 2.80
N ARG A 180 7.11 -14.47 1.58
CA ARG A 180 6.05 -13.49 1.26
C ARG A 180 4.66 -14.03 1.55
N LEU A 181 4.42 -15.30 1.21
CA LEU A 181 3.14 -15.99 1.38
C LEU A 181 3.00 -16.69 2.75
N THR A 182 3.90 -16.38 3.70
CA THR A 182 3.71 -16.78 5.10
C THR A 182 2.80 -15.76 5.76
N TYR A 183 1.54 -16.14 5.94
CA TYR A 183 0.48 -15.22 6.36
C TYR A 183 0.34 -15.09 7.87
N VAL A 184 -0.16 -13.94 8.28
CA VAL A 184 -0.81 -13.70 9.57
C VAL A 184 -2.29 -13.45 9.34
N THR A 185 -3.12 -13.84 10.30
CA THR A 185 -4.55 -13.48 10.31
C THR A 185 -4.71 -12.12 10.97
N PHE A 186 -5.77 -11.41 10.60
CA PHE A 186 -6.18 -10.17 11.24
C PHE A 186 -7.70 -10.19 11.45
N PRO A 187 -8.25 -9.41 12.41
CA PRO A 187 -9.68 -9.41 12.70
C PRO A 187 -10.54 -9.36 11.42
N PRO A 188 -11.50 -10.29 11.23
CA PRO A 188 -12.09 -11.21 12.23
C PRO A 188 -11.30 -12.52 12.50
N ASN A 189 -10.06 -12.63 12.02
CA ASN A 189 -9.14 -13.77 12.19
C ASN A 189 -9.61 -15.05 11.48
N THR A 190 -10.10 -14.92 10.25
CA THR A 190 -10.47 -16.07 9.41
C THR A 190 -9.28 -16.54 8.57
N ASN A 191 -9.32 -17.81 8.13
CA ASN A 191 -8.33 -18.33 7.18
C ASN A 191 -8.54 -17.81 5.74
N GLN A 192 -9.71 -17.23 5.49
CA GLN A 192 -10.11 -16.70 4.19
C GLN A 192 -9.51 -15.32 3.95
N LYS A 193 -9.28 -14.53 5.00
CA LYS A 193 -8.73 -13.18 4.91
C LYS A 193 -7.47 -13.05 5.75
N LYS A 194 -6.32 -12.88 5.08
CA LYS A 194 -5.01 -12.95 5.70
C LYS A 194 -4.00 -12.06 4.99
N TYR A 195 -2.93 -11.71 5.69
CA TYR A 195 -1.92 -10.76 5.21
C TYR A 195 -0.51 -11.36 5.28
N GLY A 196 0.24 -11.27 4.20
CA GLY A 196 1.62 -11.75 4.08
C GLY A 196 2.62 -10.59 4.17
N LEU A 197 3.76 -10.70 3.49
CA LEU A 197 4.71 -9.57 3.39
C LEU A 197 4.24 -8.60 2.30
N GLY A 198 3.47 -7.60 2.71
CA GLY A 198 2.91 -6.55 1.86
C GLY A 198 1.92 -7.09 0.84
N ILE A 199 1.19 -8.19 1.16
CA ILE A 199 0.27 -8.91 0.26
C ILE A 199 -0.99 -9.38 0.99
N GLY A 200 -2.16 -9.01 0.49
CA GLY A 200 -3.43 -9.54 0.94
C GLY A 200 -3.78 -10.86 0.25
N ASN A 201 -4.48 -11.73 0.97
CA ASN A 201 -5.19 -12.86 0.43
C ASN A 201 -6.61 -12.82 0.97
N ASP A 202 -7.58 -12.68 0.07
CA ASP A 202 -9.01 -12.64 0.38
C ASP A 202 -9.72 -13.67 -0.48
N HIS A 203 -10.16 -14.78 0.13
CA HIS A 203 -10.81 -15.90 -0.55
C HIS A 203 -10.01 -16.46 -1.75
N GLY A 204 -8.68 -16.43 -1.66
CA GLY A 204 -7.76 -16.88 -2.71
C GLY A 204 -7.30 -15.80 -3.68
N TRP A 205 -7.95 -14.63 -3.69
CA TRP A 205 -7.49 -13.48 -4.44
C TRP A 205 -6.27 -12.85 -3.76
N LEU A 206 -5.11 -13.02 -4.38
CA LEU A 206 -3.85 -12.46 -3.94
C LEU A 206 -3.65 -11.08 -4.55
N GLY A 207 -3.34 -10.08 -3.73
CA GLY A 207 -3.26 -8.72 -4.26
C GLY A 207 -3.22 -7.64 -3.20
N HIS A 208 -3.64 -6.45 -3.59
CA HIS A 208 -3.75 -5.32 -2.68
C HIS A 208 -4.79 -4.30 -3.19
N THR A 209 -5.50 -3.66 -2.27
CA THR A 209 -6.25 -2.43 -2.53
C THR A 209 -5.33 -1.21 -2.49
N GLY A 210 -5.75 -0.08 -3.03
CA GLY A 210 -5.06 1.19 -2.89
C GLY A 210 -6.07 2.31 -2.78
N GLU A 211 -5.82 3.26 -1.89
CA GLU A 211 -6.71 4.39 -1.67
C GLU A 211 -5.90 5.63 -1.38
N LEU A 212 -6.03 6.60 -2.29
CA LEU A 212 -5.59 7.98 -2.09
C LEU A 212 -6.78 8.88 -2.43
N PRO A 213 -6.82 10.13 -1.93
CA PRO A 213 -7.87 11.07 -2.29
C PRO A 213 -8.02 11.17 -3.81
N GLY A 214 -9.22 10.85 -4.31
CA GLY A 214 -9.61 10.87 -5.71
C GLY A 214 -9.45 9.55 -6.45
N TYR A 215 -8.87 8.51 -5.84
CA TYR A 215 -8.56 7.26 -6.52
C TYR A 215 -8.67 6.04 -5.61
N ASN A 216 -9.47 5.06 -6.04
CA ASN A 216 -9.57 3.76 -5.41
C ASN A 216 -9.16 2.68 -6.42
N THR A 217 -8.21 1.82 -6.05
CA THR A 217 -7.62 0.82 -6.93
C THR A 217 -7.63 -0.55 -6.28
N GLY A 218 -7.76 -1.61 -7.09
CA GLY A 218 -7.59 -2.99 -6.65
C GLY A 218 -6.90 -3.78 -7.74
N ALA A 219 -5.84 -4.48 -7.39
CA ALA A 219 -5.14 -5.37 -8.30
C ALA A 219 -4.98 -6.74 -7.62
N TYR A 220 -5.60 -7.75 -8.22
CA TYR A 220 -5.67 -9.11 -7.67
C TYR A 220 -5.40 -10.17 -8.72
N TYR A 221 -4.85 -11.29 -8.28
CA TYR A 221 -4.65 -12.49 -9.07
C TYR A 221 -5.17 -13.70 -8.29
N LEU A 222 -5.94 -14.56 -8.95
CA LEU A 222 -6.44 -15.83 -8.43
C LEU A 222 -5.68 -16.98 -9.12
N PRO A 223 -4.69 -17.60 -8.45
CA PRO A 223 -3.83 -18.60 -9.08
C PRO A 223 -4.58 -19.83 -9.61
N GLU A 224 -5.60 -20.29 -8.90
CA GLU A 224 -6.35 -21.51 -9.22
C GLU A 224 -7.18 -21.42 -10.52
N LYS A 225 -7.51 -20.20 -10.96
CA LYS A 225 -8.24 -19.95 -12.22
C LYS A 225 -7.39 -19.20 -13.26
N ASP A 226 -6.11 -18.91 -12.97
CA ASP A 226 -5.26 -18.00 -13.75
C ASP A 226 -5.99 -16.68 -14.12
N ALA A 227 -6.71 -16.11 -13.15
CA ALA A 227 -7.55 -14.93 -13.36
C ALA A 227 -6.93 -13.69 -12.72
N THR A 228 -7.04 -12.53 -13.40
CA THR A 228 -6.55 -11.24 -12.90
C THR A 228 -7.68 -10.22 -12.89
N PHE A 229 -7.86 -9.53 -11.78
CA PHE A 229 -8.67 -8.32 -11.69
C PHE A 229 -7.77 -7.11 -11.47
N VAL A 230 -7.97 -6.08 -12.29
CA VAL A 230 -7.43 -4.75 -12.04
C VAL A 230 -8.56 -3.77 -12.25
N ILE A 231 -8.89 -3.03 -11.20
CA ILE A 231 -10.00 -2.09 -11.16
C ILE A 231 -9.44 -0.77 -10.66
N MET A 232 -9.70 0.31 -11.39
CA MET A 232 -9.34 1.67 -11.01
C MET A 232 -10.60 2.53 -11.10
N VAL A 233 -10.96 3.16 -9.99
CA VAL A 233 -12.07 4.10 -9.89
C VAL A 233 -11.49 5.47 -9.58
N ASN A 234 -11.88 6.49 -10.33
CA ASN A 234 -11.43 7.87 -10.17
C ASN A 234 -12.21 8.62 -9.06
N SER A 235 -12.54 7.88 -7.99
CA SER A 235 -13.08 8.41 -6.76
C SER A 235 -12.85 7.43 -5.62
N ASP A 236 -12.62 7.97 -4.43
CA ASP A 236 -12.56 7.26 -3.14
C ASP A 236 -13.86 7.35 -2.32
N ILE A 237 -14.87 8.06 -2.84
CA ILE A 237 -16.13 8.31 -2.12
C ILE A 237 -16.90 7.00 -1.97
N ALA A 238 -17.17 6.61 -0.72
CA ALA A 238 -17.92 5.42 -0.39
C ALA A 238 -19.41 5.57 -0.72
N THR A 239 -20.04 4.49 -1.17
CA THR A 239 -21.50 4.38 -1.28
C THR A 239 -21.98 3.38 -0.23
N ASP A 240 -22.94 3.78 0.62
CA ASP A 240 -23.44 2.97 1.73
C ASP A 240 -22.33 2.42 2.66
N GLY A 241 -21.28 3.21 2.87
CA GLY A 241 -20.13 2.84 3.71
C GLY A 241 -19.14 1.86 3.07
N VAL A 242 -19.27 1.57 1.78
CA VAL A 242 -18.37 0.68 1.04
C VAL A 242 -17.60 1.46 -0.02
N ASN A 243 -16.27 1.35 -0.01
CA ASN A 243 -15.43 1.99 -1.01
C ASN A 243 -15.65 1.37 -2.40
N PRO A 244 -15.46 2.13 -3.49
CA PRO A 244 -15.88 1.69 -4.83
C PRO A 244 -15.28 0.36 -5.29
N VAL A 245 -13.95 0.18 -5.15
CA VAL A 245 -13.26 -1.02 -5.65
C VAL A 245 -13.69 -2.28 -4.92
N PRO A 246 -13.72 -2.37 -3.58
CA PRO A 246 -14.25 -3.54 -2.89
C PRO A 246 -15.65 -3.94 -3.38
N ALA A 247 -16.54 -2.97 -3.61
CA ALA A 247 -17.87 -3.24 -4.16
C ALA A 247 -17.80 -3.85 -5.59
N PHE A 248 -17.00 -3.28 -6.49
CA PHE A 248 -16.82 -3.82 -7.85
C PHE A 248 -16.16 -5.20 -7.86
N VAL A 249 -15.10 -5.41 -7.06
CA VAL A 249 -14.43 -6.72 -6.94
C VAL A 249 -15.44 -7.78 -6.51
N LYS A 250 -16.22 -7.50 -5.46
CA LYS A 250 -17.22 -8.43 -4.93
C LYS A 250 -18.29 -8.75 -5.98
N ALA A 251 -18.84 -7.74 -6.65
CA ALA A 251 -19.85 -7.92 -7.68
C ALA A 251 -19.32 -8.74 -8.87
N LEU A 252 -18.09 -8.47 -9.32
CA LEU A 252 -17.46 -9.25 -10.39
C LEU A 252 -17.20 -10.70 -9.96
N ALA A 253 -16.62 -10.90 -8.78
CA ALA A 253 -16.32 -12.22 -8.25
C ALA A 253 -17.58 -13.09 -8.11
N GLN A 254 -18.72 -12.53 -7.69
CA GLN A 254 -20.00 -13.24 -7.63
C GLN A 254 -20.44 -13.84 -8.97
N VAL A 255 -20.06 -13.20 -10.08
CA VAL A 255 -20.44 -13.64 -11.43
C VAL A 255 -19.41 -14.62 -12.00
N VAL A 256 -18.12 -14.31 -11.88
CA VAL A 256 -17.07 -15.05 -12.63
C VAL A 256 -16.28 -16.04 -11.78
N THR A 257 -16.29 -15.89 -10.45
CA THR A 257 -15.62 -16.79 -9.49
C THR A 257 -16.47 -16.95 -8.21
N PRO A 258 -17.68 -17.52 -8.29
CA PRO A 258 -18.62 -17.58 -7.16
C PRO A 258 -18.09 -18.38 -5.95
N GLU A 259 -17.06 -19.19 -6.13
CA GLU A 259 -16.35 -19.93 -5.07
C GLU A 259 -15.33 -19.06 -4.30
N ASN A 260 -15.00 -17.88 -4.82
CA ASN A 260 -13.93 -17.00 -4.34
C ASN A 260 -14.42 -15.55 -4.18
N VAL A 261 -15.62 -15.34 -3.65
CA VAL A 261 -16.17 -14.00 -3.45
C VAL A 261 -15.46 -13.33 -2.25
N PRO A 262 -14.71 -12.24 -2.44
CA PRO A 262 -14.05 -11.55 -1.33
C PRO A 262 -15.04 -10.93 -0.35
N GLU A 263 -14.61 -10.78 0.91
CA GLU A 263 -15.40 -10.17 1.99
C GLU A 263 -15.10 -8.69 2.21
#